data_AF-A0A0Q1CAF4-F1
#
_entry.id   AF-A0A0Q1CAF4-F1
#
_cell.length_a   1.000
_cell.length_b   1.000
_cell.length_c   1.000
_cell.angle_alpha   90.00
_cell.angle_beta   90.00
_cell.angle_gamma   90.00
#
_symmetry.space_group_name_H-M   'P 1'
#
loop_
_entity.id
_entity.type
_entity.pdbx_description
1 polymer ?
#
loop_
_entity_poly.entity_id
_entity_poly.type
_entity_poly.pdbx_seq_one_letter_code
_entity_poly.pdbx_strand_id
1 'polypeptide(L)'
;MRKCLVLFTVALLVVMGVALNASAHFQLILPSDDLINDGEDTELEIQLIFSHPSEASHTMNMEKPELFSVYRRGKEIDLTNTLEPFTFNGGDAWKTSFDANGFGDFLFYLVPTPYYESAEDKYITQITKVVVNNLGMPTDWDAELGLQAEIVPLNKPYGLWVGNVFQGIVKMDGKPVPYAEIEVEHLNSQSFSGLVGEEQFFPSDAHITQLIRADENGVFTYGIPKSGWWGFAALMEAEKIDDKDHEMGAVMWIKAYDM
;
A
#
# COMPACT_ATOMS: atom_id res chain seq x y z
N MET A 1 48.81 7.71 -21.15
CA MET A 1 48.55 6.64 -20.16
C MET A 1 47.93 7.18 -18.87
N ARG A 2 48.61 8.06 -18.09
CA ARG A 2 48.04 8.65 -16.85
C ARG A 2 46.69 9.37 -17.01
N LYS A 3 46.47 10.13 -18.09
CA LYS A 3 45.20 10.83 -18.36
C LYS A 3 44.05 9.88 -18.72
N CYS A 4 44.33 8.80 -19.45
CA CYS A 4 43.34 7.76 -19.76
C CYS A 4 42.95 6.97 -18.51
N LEU A 5 43.89 6.73 -17.59
CA LEU A 5 43.60 6.05 -16.33
C LEU A 5 42.65 6.88 -15.46
N VAL A 6 42.89 8.19 -15.34
CA VAL A 6 42.03 9.12 -14.57
C VAL A 6 40.62 9.23 -15.19
N LEU A 7 40.51 9.30 -16.51
CA LEU A 7 39.21 9.29 -17.21
C LEU A 7 38.44 7.97 -16.99
N PHE A 8 39.15 6.84 -16.94
CA PHE A 8 38.54 5.54 -16.66
C PHE A 8 38.08 5.42 -15.20
N THR A 9 38.83 5.98 -14.24
CA THR A 9 38.44 5.98 -12.82
C THR A 9 37.25 6.90 -12.54
N VAL A 10 37.18 8.06 -13.19
CA VAL A 10 36.02 8.97 -13.07
C VAL A 10 34.77 8.37 -13.73
N ALA A 11 34.91 7.72 -14.89
CA ALA A 11 33.80 7.01 -15.51
C ALA A 11 33.29 5.83 -14.65
N LEU A 12 34.19 5.09 -13.99
CA LEU A 12 33.81 3.99 -13.09
C LEU A 12 33.11 4.49 -11.82
N LEU A 13 33.53 5.64 -11.28
CA LEU A 13 32.89 6.30 -10.12
C LEU A 13 31.51 6.88 -10.46
N VAL A 14 31.30 7.33 -11.71
CA VAL A 14 29.98 7.81 -12.17
C VAL A 14 29.03 6.64 -12.43
N VAL A 15 29.52 5.49 -12.90
CA VAL A 15 28.69 4.28 -13.11
C VAL A 15 28.30 3.59 -11.79
N MET A 16 29.12 3.68 -10.74
CA MET A 16 28.78 3.17 -9.39
C MET A 16 27.84 4.09 -8.60
N GLY A 17 27.57 5.31 -9.07
CA GLY A 17 26.74 6.30 -8.36
C GLY A 17 25.27 6.31 -8.76
N VAL A 18 24.84 5.43 -9.68
CA VAL A 18 23.46 5.40 -10.19
C VAL A 18 22.89 3.98 -10.08
N ALA A 19 23.00 3.38 -8.89
CA ALA A 19 21.98 2.43 -8.48
C ALA A 19 20.79 3.31 -8.06
N LEU A 20 19.91 3.63 -9.01
CA LEU A 20 18.57 4.08 -8.66
C LEU A 20 17.94 2.87 -7.98
N ASN A 21 17.88 2.90 -6.65
CA ASN A 21 17.02 1.99 -5.91
C ASN A 21 15.60 2.32 -6.39
N ALA A 22 15.06 1.51 -7.29
CA ALA A 22 13.63 1.52 -7.56
C ALA A 22 12.99 0.99 -6.28
N SER A 23 12.60 1.90 -5.40
CA SER A 23 11.91 1.57 -4.17
C SER A 23 10.42 1.64 -4.45
N ALA A 24 9.70 0.61 -4.06
CA ALA A 24 8.27 0.57 -4.26
C ALA A 24 7.60 1.69 -3.45
N HIS A 25 6.77 2.47 -4.14
CA HIS A 25 5.93 3.46 -3.47
C HIS A 25 4.67 2.77 -2.96
N PHE A 26 4.20 3.10 -1.77
CA PHE A 26 2.91 2.60 -1.27
C PHE A 26 2.06 3.75 -0.72
N GLN A 27 0.83 3.86 -1.22
CA GLN A 27 -0.26 4.58 -0.55
C GLN A 27 -0.80 3.68 0.57
N LEU A 28 -0.69 4.13 1.81
CA LEU A 28 -1.11 3.43 3.00
C LEU A 28 -2.45 3.95 3.51
N ILE A 29 -3.30 3.03 3.95
CA ILE A 29 -4.42 3.33 4.87
C ILE A 29 -4.11 2.59 6.17
N LEU A 30 -3.71 3.33 7.20
CA LEU A 30 -3.33 2.77 8.50
C LEU A 30 -4.40 3.11 9.54
N PRO A 31 -5.34 2.18 9.81
CA PRO A 31 -6.24 2.33 10.95
C PRO A 31 -5.51 2.00 12.25
N SER A 32 -5.93 2.62 13.35
CA SER A 32 -5.43 2.34 14.70
C SER A 32 -5.68 0.89 15.14
N ASP A 33 -6.71 0.27 14.56
CA ASP A 33 -7.01 -1.15 14.71
C ASP A 33 -7.63 -1.72 13.42
N ASP A 34 -7.39 -3.00 13.16
CA ASP A 34 -7.92 -3.76 12.02
C ASP A 34 -8.93 -4.83 12.43
N LEU A 35 -8.94 -5.23 13.72
CA LEU A 35 -9.84 -6.24 14.23
C LEU A 35 -10.34 -5.88 15.64
N ILE A 36 -11.47 -5.18 15.69
CA ILE A 36 -12.11 -4.71 16.92
C ILE A 36 -12.84 -5.88 17.61
N ASN A 37 -12.50 -6.13 18.87
CA ASN A 37 -13.06 -7.19 19.72
C ASN A 37 -14.11 -6.65 20.71
N ASP A 38 -14.78 -7.57 21.40
CA ASP A 38 -15.81 -7.22 22.37
C ASP A 38 -15.21 -6.41 23.53
N GLY A 39 -15.77 -5.22 23.77
CA GLY A 39 -15.31 -4.29 24.80
C GLY A 39 -14.18 -3.36 24.39
N GLU A 40 -13.67 -3.45 23.15
CA GLU A 40 -12.71 -2.48 22.60
C GLU A 40 -13.42 -1.21 22.08
N ASP A 41 -12.65 -0.14 21.92
CA ASP A 41 -13.14 1.13 21.36
C ASP A 41 -13.46 0.95 19.86
N THR A 42 -14.55 1.54 19.39
CA THR A 42 -14.95 1.52 17.98
C THR A 42 -14.48 2.76 17.22
N GLU A 43 -13.99 3.78 17.93
CA GLU A 43 -13.39 4.97 17.30
C GLU A 43 -12.02 4.62 16.72
N LEU A 44 -11.91 4.62 15.40
CA LEU A 44 -10.66 4.41 14.67
C LEU A 44 -10.01 5.74 14.35
N GLU A 45 -8.73 5.91 14.70
CA GLU A 45 -7.88 6.90 14.04
C GLU A 45 -7.33 6.27 12.76
N ILE A 46 -7.49 6.95 11.63
CA ILE A 46 -7.03 6.45 10.33
C ILE A 46 -6.07 7.45 9.73
N GLN A 47 -4.88 6.98 9.37
CA GLN A 47 -3.84 7.76 8.72
C GLN A 47 -3.67 7.32 7.27
N LEU A 48 -3.56 8.30 6.38
CA LEU A 48 -3.25 8.16 4.96
C LEU A 48 -1.86 8.72 4.74
N ILE A 49 -0.95 7.86 4.31
CA ILE A 49 0.47 8.17 4.18
C ILE A 49 0.94 7.64 2.83
N PHE A 50 1.83 8.36 2.15
CA PHE A 50 2.47 7.88 0.94
C PHE A 50 3.98 7.75 1.19
N SER A 51 4.52 6.52 1.22
CA SER A 51 5.88 6.25 1.69
C SER A 51 6.44 4.93 1.16
N HIS A 52 7.72 4.66 1.42
CA HIS A 52 8.33 3.32 1.34
C HIS A 52 8.16 2.57 2.68
N PRO A 53 7.28 1.55 2.79
CA PRO A 53 6.87 1.01 4.08
C PRO A 53 7.90 0.10 4.76
N SER A 54 8.66 -0.71 4.02
CA SER A 54 9.70 -1.59 4.58
C SER A 54 10.88 -0.79 5.15
N GLU A 55 11.38 0.20 4.40
CA GLU A 55 12.53 1.00 4.82
C GLU A 55 12.15 2.19 5.71
N ALA A 56 10.91 2.68 5.61
CA ALA A 56 10.46 3.93 6.24
C ALA A 56 11.40 5.12 5.97
N SER A 57 12.01 5.16 4.78
CA SER A 57 13.12 6.05 4.43
C SER A 57 12.66 7.43 3.96
N HIS A 58 11.64 7.50 3.09
CA HIS A 58 11.10 8.73 2.54
C HIS A 58 9.57 8.71 2.53
N THR A 59 8.97 9.83 2.92
CA THR A 59 7.53 10.09 2.81
C THR A 59 7.30 11.15 1.75
N MET A 60 6.50 10.81 0.76
CA MET A 60 6.13 11.67 -0.35
C MET A 60 5.03 12.64 0.09
N ASN A 61 4.99 13.83 -0.50
CA ASN A 61 3.91 14.78 -0.25
C ASN A 61 2.62 14.28 -0.89
N MET A 62 1.65 13.95 -0.04
CA MET A 62 0.35 13.51 -0.47
C MET A 62 -0.59 14.71 -0.66
N GLU A 63 -0.93 15.00 -1.92
CA GLU A 63 -2.04 15.93 -2.19
C GLU A 63 -3.35 15.41 -1.57
N LYS A 64 -4.31 16.32 -1.35
CA LYS A 64 -5.61 15.90 -0.83
C LYS A 64 -6.21 14.83 -1.76
N PRO A 65 -6.64 13.67 -1.24
CA PRO A 65 -7.26 12.62 -2.04
C PRO A 65 -8.45 13.14 -2.85
N GLU A 66 -8.66 12.56 -4.03
CA GLU A 66 -9.91 12.74 -4.79
C GLU A 66 -11.09 12.13 -4.03
N LEU A 67 -10.87 10.97 -3.42
CA LEU A 67 -11.86 10.28 -2.59
C LEU A 67 -11.16 9.48 -1.48
N PHE A 68 -11.63 9.64 -0.24
CA PHE A 68 -11.42 8.66 0.82
C PHE A 68 -12.79 8.28 1.38
N SER A 69 -13.10 6.99 1.42
CA SER A 69 -14.45 6.52 1.71
C SER A 69 -14.43 5.16 2.40
N VAL A 70 -15.55 4.83 3.02
CA VAL A 70 -15.79 3.51 3.61
C VAL A 70 -17.05 2.89 3.04
N TYR A 71 -16.93 1.67 2.54
CA TYR A 71 -18.05 0.86 2.09
C TYR A 71 -18.46 -0.15 3.16
N ARG A 72 -19.76 -0.26 3.39
CA ARG A 72 -20.35 -1.23 4.30
C ARG A 72 -21.82 -1.50 3.98
N ARG A 73 -22.21 -2.78 3.89
CA ARG A 73 -23.59 -3.24 3.72
C ARG A 73 -24.35 -2.53 2.61
N GLY A 74 -23.71 -2.40 1.44
CA GLY A 74 -24.32 -1.75 0.27
C GLY A 74 -24.37 -0.21 0.35
N LYS A 75 -23.69 0.40 1.32
CA LYS A 75 -23.62 1.85 1.47
C LYS A 75 -22.18 2.33 1.47
N GLU A 76 -21.97 3.41 0.75
CA GLU A 76 -20.72 4.15 0.72
C GLU A 76 -20.85 5.42 1.57
N ILE A 77 -19.83 5.73 2.35
CA ILE A 77 -19.75 6.94 3.18
C ILE A 77 -18.47 7.67 2.81
N ASP A 78 -18.61 8.81 2.12
CA ASP A 78 -17.51 9.70 1.77
C ASP A 78 -16.95 10.42 3.01
N LEU A 79 -15.65 10.21 3.27
CA LEU A 79 -14.87 10.76 4.37
C LEU A 79 -13.85 11.83 3.89
N THR A 80 -13.84 12.18 2.60
CA THR A 80 -12.84 13.10 2.02
C THR A 80 -12.86 14.48 2.68
N ASN A 81 -14.02 14.91 3.16
CA ASN A 81 -14.20 16.20 3.84
C ASN A 81 -13.88 16.15 5.34
N THR A 82 -13.66 14.98 5.92
CA THR A 82 -13.24 14.82 7.32
C THR A 82 -11.72 14.73 7.47
N LEU A 83 -10.99 14.64 6.36
CA LEU A 83 -9.53 14.58 6.36
C LEU A 83 -8.90 15.87 6.90
N GLU A 84 -8.08 15.70 7.93
CA GLU A 84 -7.23 16.73 8.52
C GLU A 84 -5.79 16.52 8.05
N PRO A 85 -5.09 17.58 7.61
CA PRO A 85 -3.69 17.47 7.22
C PRO A 85 -2.81 17.27 8.44
N PHE A 86 -1.76 16.46 8.28
CA PHE A 86 -0.65 16.38 9.24
C PHE A 86 0.66 16.11 8.49
N THR A 87 1.79 16.21 9.19
CA THR A 87 3.11 15.91 8.62
C THR A 87 3.60 14.59 9.18
N PHE A 88 3.94 13.65 8.30
CA PHE A 88 4.56 12.37 8.66
C PHE A 88 5.97 12.32 8.07
N ASN A 89 7.00 12.19 8.92
CA ASN A 89 8.42 12.14 8.52
C ASN A 89 8.85 13.22 7.49
N GLY A 90 8.27 14.41 7.58
CA GLY A 90 8.58 15.55 6.71
C GLY A 90 7.77 15.63 5.41
N GLY A 91 6.93 14.64 5.12
CA GLY A 91 5.97 14.65 4.01
C GLY A 91 4.55 15.00 4.44
N ASP A 92 3.77 15.58 3.52
CA ASP A 92 2.35 15.86 3.71
C ASP A 92 1.53 14.56 3.74
N ALA A 93 0.66 14.43 4.74
CA ALA A 93 -0.18 13.27 4.98
C ALA A 93 -1.58 13.69 5.51
N TRP A 94 -2.52 12.75 5.58
CA TRP A 94 -3.90 13.03 5.99
C TRP A 94 -4.37 12.07 7.06
N LYS A 95 -5.20 12.54 7.98
CA LYS A 95 -5.82 11.68 8.99
C LYS A 95 -7.29 12.01 9.19
N THR A 96 -8.05 11.05 9.71
CA THR A 96 -9.44 11.25 10.12
C THR A 96 -9.74 10.30 11.27
N SER A 97 -10.85 10.56 11.97
CA SER A 97 -11.44 9.57 12.87
C SER A 97 -12.73 9.01 12.24
N PHE A 98 -13.05 7.76 12.57
CA PHE A 98 -14.27 7.10 12.13
C PHE A 98 -14.76 6.12 13.20
N ASP A 99 -16.03 6.25 13.58
CA ASP A 99 -16.68 5.34 14.51
C ASP A 99 -17.20 4.08 13.77
N ALA A 100 -16.45 2.98 13.89
CA ALA A 100 -16.72 1.68 13.28
C ALA A 100 -17.81 0.88 14.03
N ASN A 101 -18.93 1.55 14.28
CA ASN A 101 -19.99 1.03 15.11
C ASN A 101 -20.81 -0.09 14.43
N GLY A 102 -21.05 -1.15 15.20
CA GLY A 102 -21.79 -2.35 14.79
C GLY A 102 -20.93 -3.41 14.08
N PHE A 103 -21.43 -4.64 14.06
CA PHE A 103 -20.66 -5.83 13.62
C PHE A 103 -20.45 -5.92 12.10
N GLY A 104 -19.31 -6.45 11.69
CA GLY A 104 -19.02 -6.69 10.28
C GLY A 104 -17.78 -5.96 9.77
N ASP A 105 -17.69 -5.90 8.45
CA ASP A 105 -16.56 -5.32 7.74
C ASP A 105 -16.83 -3.84 7.42
N PHE A 106 -15.75 -3.08 7.42
CA PHE A 106 -15.66 -1.69 7.00
C PHE A 106 -14.53 -1.62 5.97
N LEU A 107 -14.89 -1.46 4.70
CA LEU A 107 -13.95 -1.46 3.59
C LEU A 107 -13.53 -0.02 3.33
N PHE A 108 -12.42 0.41 3.93
CA PHE A 108 -11.85 1.71 3.64
C PHE A 108 -11.10 1.66 2.33
N TYR A 109 -11.28 2.69 1.50
CA TYR A 109 -10.55 2.82 0.26
C TYR A 109 -10.22 4.27 -0.08
N LEU A 110 -9.12 4.42 -0.79
CA LEU A 110 -8.48 5.69 -1.14
C LEU A 110 -8.31 5.75 -2.66
N VAL A 111 -8.84 6.80 -3.27
CA VAL A 111 -8.48 7.24 -4.63
C VAL A 111 -7.63 8.51 -4.48
N PRO A 112 -6.31 8.42 -4.66
CA PRO A 112 -5.44 9.57 -4.50
C PRO A 112 -5.48 10.46 -5.74
N THR A 113 -5.09 11.71 -5.58
CA THR A 113 -4.69 12.54 -6.72
C THR A 113 -3.40 11.96 -7.32
N PRO A 114 -3.24 11.89 -8.67
CA PRO A 114 -2.04 11.37 -9.30
C PRO A 114 -0.77 12.07 -8.83
N TYR A 115 0.22 11.30 -8.38
CA TYR A 115 1.50 11.82 -7.91
C TYR A 115 2.52 11.81 -9.05
N TYR A 116 3.21 12.93 -9.27
CA TYR A 116 4.29 12.99 -10.25
C TYR A 116 5.63 12.61 -9.61
N GLU A 117 6.17 11.44 -9.97
CA GLU A 117 7.49 10.99 -9.54
C GLU A 117 8.57 11.52 -10.48
N SER A 118 9.23 12.59 -10.06
CA SER A 118 10.24 13.29 -10.85
C SER A 118 11.48 12.45 -11.16
N ALA A 119 11.83 11.48 -10.31
CA ALA A 119 12.97 10.59 -10.51
C ALA A 119 12.70 9.57 -11.64
N GLU A 120 11.44 9.23 -11.86
CA GLU A 120 10.99 8.26 -12.87
C GLU A 120 10.32 8.91 -14.09
N ASP A 121 10.09 10.22 -14.07
CA ASP A 121 9.40 10.99 -15.12
C ASP A 121 8.03 10.40 -15.49
N LYS A 122 7.30 9.89 -14.48
CA LYS A 122 5.99 9.26 -14.61
C LYS A 122 5.01 9.71 -13.53
N TYR A 123 3.73 9.49 -13.77
CA TYR A 123 2.69 9.61 -12.75
C TYR A 123 2.43 8.27 -12.07
N ILE A 124 2.10 8.30 -10.79
CA ILE A 124 1.74 7.15 -9.97
C ILE A 124 0.37 7.44 -9.34
N THR A 125 -0.58 6.54 -9.57
CA THR A 125 -1.88 6.54 -8.88
C THR A 125 -2.08 5.18 -8.24
N GLN A 126 -2.17 5.14 -6.92
CA GLN A 126 -2.35 3.89 -6.18
C GLN A 126 -3.68 3.90 -5.43
N ILE A 127 -4.64 3.14 -5.97
CA ILE A 127 -5.94 2.97 -5.33
C ILE A 127 -5.79 1.92 -4.23
N THR A 128 -5.92 2.36 -2.98
CA THR A 128 -5.63 1.52 -1.81
C THR A 128 -6.90 1.06 -1.12
N LYS A 129 -6.92 -0.18 -0.64
CA LYS A 129 -7.96 -0.73 0.24
C LYS A 129 -7.39 -1.32 1.52
N VAL A 130 -8.15 -1.21 2.61
CA VAL A 130 -7.97 -1.97 3.84
C VAL A 130 -9.33 -2.34 4.41
N VAL A 131 -9.43 -3.52 5.03
CA VAL A 131 -10.66 -3.95 5.69
C VAL A 131 -10.43 -3.94 7.19
N VAL A 132 -11.26 -3.18 7.91
CA VAL A 132 -11.37 -3.28 9.36
C VAL A 132 -12.59 -4.11 9.69
N ASN A 133 -12.46 -5.07 10.60
CA ASN A 133 -13.56 -5.90 11.02
C ASN A 133 -13.92 -5.66 12.49
N ASN A 134 -15.23 -5.67 12.79
CA ASN A 134 -15.75 -5.59 14.14
C ASN A 134 -16.45 -6.91 14.53
N LEU A 135 -15.95 -7.53 15.61
CA LEU A 135 -16.36 -8.80 16.22
C LEU A 135 -16.14 -10.07 15.39
N GLY A 136 -15.20 -10.07 14.46
CA GLY A 136 -14.83 -11.24 13.66
C GLY A 136 -15.88 -11.71 12.65
N MET A 137 -16.99 -10.96 12.48
CA MET A 137 -18.11 -11.38 11.62
C MET A 137 -17.88 -10.96 10.16
N PRO A 138 -17.77 -11.89 9.20
CA PRO A 138 -17.63 -11.55 7.79
C PRO A 138 -18.96 -11.10 7.17
N THR A 139 -18.91 -10.06 6.36
CA THR A 139 -20.06 -9.43 5.69
C THR A 139 -19.76 -8.95 4.27
N ASP A 140 -18.80 -8.05 4.10
CA ASP A 140 -18.56 -7.27 2.88
C ASP A 140 -17.11 -7.39 2.38
N TRP A 141 -16.23 -8.13 3.08
CA TRP A 141 -14.78 -8.17 2.83
C TRP A 141 -14.36 -8.54 1.39
N ASP A 142 -15.19 -9.25 0.64
CA ASP A 142 -15.00 -9.66 -0.76
C ASP A 142 -15.78 -8.78 -1.75
N ALA A 143 -16.38 -7.68 -1.30
CA ALA A 143 -17.10 -6.77 -2.18
C ALA A 143 -16.18 -6.13 -3.22
N GLU A 144 -16.63 -6.16 -4.46
CA GLU A 144 -16.03 -5.38 -5.55
C GLU A 144 -16.62 -3.97 -5.52
N LEU A 145 -15.75 -2.97 -5.39
CA LEU A 145 -16.15 -1.57 -5.29
C LEU A 145 -16.24 -0.90 -6.66
N GLY A 146 -15.83 -1.58 -7.73
CA GLY A 146 -15.87 -1.04 -9.10
C GLY A 146 -14.84 0.05 -9.34
N LEU A 147 -13.73 0.00 -8.60
CA LEU A 147 -12.61 0.93 -8.73
C LEU A 147 -11.86 0.68 -10.04
N GLN A 148 -11.17 1.70 -10.55
CA GLN A 148 -10.37 1.57 -11.76
C GLN A 148 -9.30 0.48 -11.63
N ALA A 149 -8.67 0.38 -10.45
CA ALA A 149 -7.72 -0.65 -10.09
C ALA A 149 -8.10 -1.21 -8.71
N GLU A 150 -8.19 -2.52 -8.57
CA GLU A 150 -8.72 -3.17 -7.37
C GLU A 150 -8.08 -4.54 -7.11
N ILE A 151 -7.71 -4.81 -5.85
CA ILE A 151 -7.45 -6.19 -5.39
C ILE A 151 -8.70 -6.68 -4.67
N VAL A 152 -9.27 -7.79 -5.13
CA VAL A 152 -10.39 -8.47 -4.48
C VAL A 152 -9.85 -9.68 -3.71
N PRO A 153 -9.93 -9.72 -2.37
CA PRO A 153 -9.38 -10.81 -1.59
C PRO A 153 -10.17 -12.11 -1.82
N LEU A 154 -9.49 -13.26 -1.78
CA LEU A 154 -10.10 -14.60 -1.87
C LEU A 154 -10.23 -15.29 -0.49
N ASN A 155 -9.69 -14.67 0.55
CA ASN A 155 -9.87 -15.05 1.94
C ASN A 155 -10.04 -13.77 2.78
N LYS A 156 -10.67 -13.88 3.96
CA LYS A 156 -10.81 -12.74 4.87
C LYS A 156 -9.45 -12.04 5.05
N PRO A 157 -9.32 -10.74 4.76
CA PRO A 157 -8.05 -10.02 4.81
C PRO A 157 -7.68 -9.53 6.23
N TYR A 158 -8.31 -10.10 7.25
CA TYR A 158 -8.10 -9.80 8.66
C TYR A 158 -8.12 -11.09 9.49
N GLY A 159 -7.57 -11.04 10.70
CA GLY A 159 -7.45 -12.21 11.57
C GLY A 159 -6.57 -13.32 10.96
N LEU A 160 -5.58 -12.93 10.16
CA LEU A 160 -4.63 -13.85 9.53
C LEU A 160 -3.52 -14.19 10.52
N TRP A 161 -3.11 -15.45 10.55
CA TRP A 161 -1.94 -15.87 11.31
C TRP A 161 -0.68 -15.84 10.44
N VAL A 162 0.48 -15.70 11.07
CA VAL A 162 1.74 -16.04 10.42
C VAL A 162 1.68 -17.48 9.90
N GLY A 163 2.15 -17.68 8.67
CA GLY A 163 2.06 -18.94 7.93
C GLY A 163 0.74 -19.15 7.19
N ASN A 164 -0.25 -18.25 7.33
CA ASN A 164 -1.40 -18.23 6.43
C ASN A 164 -0.99 -17.84 5.01
N VAL A 165 -1.84 -18.20 4.07
CA VAL A 165 -1.74 -17.78 2.68
C VAL A 165 -2.80 -16.71 2.45
N PHE A 166 -2.39 -15.58 1.88
CA PHE A 166 -3.27 -14.57 1.33
C PHE A 166 -3.35 -14.72 -0.18
N GLN A 167 -4.56 -14.66 -0.72
CA GLN A 167 -4.80 -14.63 -2.16
C GLN A 167 -5.71 -13.47 -2.51
N GLY A 168 -5.46 -12.85 -3.66
CA GLY A 168 -6.29 -11.79 -4.21
C GLY A 168 -6.35 -11.87 -5.73
N ILE A 169 -7.46 -11.39 -6.29
CA ILE A 169 -7.62 -11.17 -7.74
C ILE A 169 -7.29 -9.72 -8.04
N VAL A 170 -6.29 -9.47 -8.89
CA VAL A 170 -6.01 -8.15 -9.43
C VAL A 170 -7.02 -7.83 -10.52
N LYS A 171 -7.68 -6.69 -10.43
CA LYS A 171 -8.63 -6.19 -11.42
C LYS A 171 -8.28 -4.77 -11.88
N MET A 172 -8.54 -4.53 -13.16
CA MET A 172 -8.56 -3.19 -13.76
C MET A 172 -9.88 -3.03 -14.52
N ASP A 173 -10.61 -1.94 -14.26
CA ASP A 173 -11.94 -1.66 -14.80
C ASP A 173 -12.91 -2.86 -14.64
N GLY A 174 -12.87 -3.48 -13.46
CA GLY A 174 -13.69 -4.65 -13.11
C GLY A 174 -13.28 -5.98 -13.76
N LYS A 175 -12.23 -6.00 -14.59
CA LYS A 175 -11.75 -7.21 -15.27
C LYS A 175 -10.48 -7.73 -14.62
N PRO A 176 -10.34 -9.06 -14.42
CA PRO A 176 -9.08 -9.62 -13.94
C PRO A 176 -7.90 -9.28 -14.85
N VAL A 177 -6.73 -9.06 -14.24
CA VAL A 177 -5.49 -8.73 -14.94
C VAL A 177 -4.53 -9.93 -14.87
N PRO A 178 -4.45 -10.74 -15.94
CA PRO A 178 -3.56 -11.89 -15.98
C PRO A 178 -2.12 -11.46 -15.83
N TYR A 179 -1.34 -12.23 -15.08
CA TYR A 179 0.11 -12.03 -14.97
C TYR A 179 0.55 -10.65 -14.48
N ALA A 180 -0.34 -9.90 -13.81
CA ALA A 180 0.01 -8.66 -13.12
C ALA A 180 1.22 -8.90 -12.20
N GLU A 181 2.15 -7.96 -12.19
CA GLU A 181 3.24 -7.94 -11.22
C GLU A 181 2.75 -7.28 -9.93
N ILE A 182 3.11 -7.88 -8.79
CA ILE A 182 2.70 -7.41 -7.47
C ILE A 182 3.95 -7.26 -6.62
N GLU A 183 4.17 -6.04 -6.16
CA GLU A 183 5.17 -5.71 -5.16
C GLU A 183 4.60 -5.96 -3.76
N VAL A 184 5.40 -6.58 -2.89
CA VAL A 184 5.00 -6.98 -1.55
C VAL A 184 6.02 -6.49 -0.53
N GLU A 185 5.54 -5.74 0.46
CA GLU A 185 6.37 -5.15 1.52
C GLU A 185 5.79 -5.38 2.92
N HIS A 186 6.68 -5.47 3.91
CA HIS A 186 6.34 -5.58 5.33
C HIS A 186 6.51 -4.22 5.98
N LEU A 187 5.47 -3.70 6.62
CA LEU A 187 5.55 -2.38 7.25
C LEU A 187 6.58 -2.37 8.40
N ASN A 188 7.44 -1.36 8.40
CA ASN A 188 8.27 -1.04 9.55
C ASN A 188 7.46 -0.39 10.68
N SER A 189 6.76 -1.21 11.46
CA SER A 189 5.86 -0.75 12.52
C SER A 189 6.53 0.16 13.57
N GLN A 190 7.84 0.01 13.83
CA GLN A 190 8.54 0.87 14.78
C GLN A 190 8.62 2.30 14.25
N SER A 191 9.10 2.46 13.02
CA SER A 191 9.17 3.77 12.36
C SER A 191 7.79 4.45 12.23
N PHE A 192 6.74 3.67 11.99
CA PHE A 192 5.36 4.18 11.90
C PHE A 192 4.69 4.44 13.26
N SER A 193 5.26 3.93 14.36
CA SER A 193 4.82 4.25 15.74
C SER A 193 5.45 5.53 16.31
N GLY A 194 6.26 6.24 15.52
CA GLY A 194 6.97 7.45 15.93
C GLY A 194 8.40 7.21 16.41
N LEU A 195 8.90 5.96 16.40
CA LEU A 195 10.32 5.65 16.55
C LEU A 195 11.04 5.79 15.20
N VAL A 196 11.05 7.02 14.69
CA VAL A 196 11.56 7.35 13.36
C VAL A 196 13.02 6.93 13.21
N GLY A 197 13.33 6.19 12.14
CA GLY A 197 14.71 5.78 11.81
C GLY A 197 15.17 4.49 12.49
N GLU A 198 14.27 3.72 13.10
CA GLU A 198 14.55 2.33 13.49
C GLU A 198 14.66 1.48 12.22
N GLU A 199 15.89 1.23 11.77
CA GLU A 199 16.17 0.45 10.57
C GLU A 199 15.76 -1.02 10.75
N GLN A 200 15.03 -1.56 9.78
CA GLN A 200 14.86 -3.00 9.68
C GLN A 200 16.07 -3.61 8.97
N PHE A 201 16.59 -4.70 9.52
CA PHE A 201 17.64 -5.46 8.85
C PHE A 201 17.03 -6.38 7.79
N PHE A 202 17.42 -6.15 6.53
CA PHE A 202 17.10 -7.03 5.41
C PHE A 202 18.36 -7.82 4.99
N PRO A 203 18.25 -9.14 4.71
CA PRO A 203 19.39 -9.91 4.24
C PRO A 203 19.95 -9.43 2.88
N SER A 204 19.12 -8.80 2.05
CA SER A 204 19.48 -8.10 0.81
C SER A 204 18.35 -7.18 0.35
N ASP A 205 18.61 -6.28 -0.60
CA ASP A 205 17.61 -5.38 -1.17
C ASP A 205 16.39 -6.12 -1.76
N ALA A 206 16.59 -7.33 -2.28
CA ALA A 206 15.52 -8.19 -2.78
C ALA A 206 14.55 -8.68 -1.67
N HIS A 207 14.85 -8.44 -0.40
CA HIS A 207 13.94 -8.72 0.72
C HIS A 207 13.14 -7.48 1.15
N ILE A 208 13.53 -6.28 0.71
CA ILE A 208 12.82 -5.04 1.01
C ILE A 208 11.46 -5.06 0.29
N THR A 209 11.54 -5.11 -1.05
CA THR A 209 10.41 -5.26 -1.96
C THR A 209 10.48 -6.63 -2.60
N GLN A 210 9.49 -7.47 -2.30
CA GLN A 210 9.36 -8.78 -2.95
C GLN A 210 8.49 -8.64 -4.19
N LEU A 211 8.85 -9.32 -5.27
CA LEU A 211 8.07 -9.32 -6.51
C LEU A 211 7.42 -10.70 -6.73
N ILE A 212 6.10 -10.72 -6.86
CA ILE A 212 5.33 -11.90 -7.25
C ILE A 212 4.49 -11.60 -8.49
N ARG A 213 3.84 -12.62 -9.04
CA ARG A 213 3.02 -12.48 -10.23
C ARG A 213 1.69 -13.22 -10.08
N ALA A 214 0.63 -12.62 -10.58
CA ALA A 214 -0.67 -13.27 -10.70
C ALA A 214 -0.65 -14.40 -11.76
N ASP A 215 -1.62 -15.31 -11.68
CA ASP A 215 -1.84 -16.34 -12.69
C ASP A 215 -2.67 -15.82 -13.89
N GLU A 216 -3.11 -16.73 -14.76
CA GLU A 216 -3.91 -16.40 -15.95
C GLU A 216 -5.29 -15.79 -15.63
N ASN A 217 -5.79 -16.00 -14.41
CA ASN A 217 -7.06 -15.48 -13.92
C ASN A 217 -6.88 -14.21 -13.09
N GLY A 218 -5.67 -13.66 -13.04
CA GLY A 218 -5.34 -12.49 -12.21
C GLY A 218 -5.21 -12.81 -10.71
N VAL A 219 -5.15 -14.09 -10.33
CA VAL A 219 -5.00 -14.49 -8.92
C VAL A 219 -3.52 -14.50 -8.54
N PHE A 220 -3.14 -13.76 -7.50
CA PHE A 220 -1.84 -13.92 -6.86
C PHE A 220 -1.95 -14.68 -5.54
N THR A 221 -0.84 -15.23 -5.08
CA THR A 221 -0.76 -16.03 -3.84
C THR A 221 0.50 -15.66 -3.07
N TYR A 222 0.35 -15.37 -1.79
CA TYR A 222 1.46 -15.02 -0.90
C TYR A 222 1.37 -15.75 0.43
N GLY A 223 2.45 -16.40 0.86
CA GLY A 223 2.55 -17.01 2.18
C GLY A 223 3.18 -16.03 3.17
N ILE A 224 2.50 -15.74 4.28
CA ILE A 224 2.85 -14.65 5.19
C ILE A 224 3.94 -15.11 6.18
N PRO A 225 5.18 -14.62 6.09
CA PRO A 225 6.29 -15.16 6.87
C PRO A 225 6.46 -14.54 8.26
N LYS A 226 5.83 -13.39 8.53
CA LYS A 226 6.01 -12.59 9.75
C LYS A 226 4.75 -11.82 10.11
N SER A 227 4.53 -11.59 11.41
CA SER A 227 3.41 -10.79 11.92
C SER A 227 3.59 -9.30 11.59
N GLY A 228 2.49 -8.56 11.60
CA GLY A 228 2.42 -7.14 11.24
C GLY A 228 1.72 -6.89 9.91
N TRP A 229 1.81 -5.64 9.45
CA TRP A 229 1.16 -5.17 8.23
C TRP A 229 1.94 -5.55 6.97
N TRP A 230 1.22 -6.00 5.96
CA TRP A 230 1.74 -6.37 4.65
C TRP A 230 0.98 -5.63 3.56
N GLY A 231 1.71 -4.94 2.69
CA GLY A 231 1.19 -4.23 1.54
C GLY A 231 1.38 -5.05 0.27
N PHE A 232 0.36 -5.06 -0.58
CA PHE A 232 0.39 -5.69 -1.92
C PHE A 232 0.03 -4.62 -2.93
N ALA A 233 0.96 -4.24 -3.80
CA ALA A 233 0.76 -3.25 -4.86
C ALA A 233 0.87 -3.95 -6.22
N ALA A 234 -0.27 -4.15 -6.88
CA ALA A 234 -0.30 -4.66 -8.25
C ALA A 234 -0.19 -3.49 -9.23
N LEU A 235 0.90 -3.42 -9.99
CA LEU A 235 1.22 -2.29 -10.86
C LEU A 235 0.82 -2.57 -12.31
N MET A 236 0.15 -1.60 -12.93
CA MET A 236 -0.39 -1.67 -14.29
C MET A 236 -0.17 -0.34 -15.01
N GLU A 237 -0.18 -0.37 -16.34
CA GLU A 237 -0.13 0.84 -17.16
C GLU A 237 -1.52 1.44 -17.33
N ALA A 238 -1.63 2.77 -17.27
CA ALA A 238 -2.85 3.52 -17.53
C ALA A 238 -2.66 4.59 -18.60
N GLU A 239 -3.72 5.35 -18.90
CA GLU A 239 -3.66 6.46 -19.84
C GLU A 239 -2.68 7.53 -19.32
N LYS A 240 -1.87 8.05 -20.25
CA LYS A 240 -0.86 9.09 -19.97
C LYS A 240 -1.48 10.35 -19.39
N ILE A 241 -0.76 10.98 -18.47
CA ILE A 241 -1.09 12.28 -17.89
C ILE A 241 -0.03 13.27 -18.33
N ASP A 242 -0.44 14.40 -18.92
CA ASP A 242 0.48 15.44 -19.41
C ASP A 242 1.61 14.88 -20.29
N ASP A 243 1.25 13.96 -21.21
CA ASP A 243 2.14 13.21 -22.12
C ASP A 243 3.16 12.25 -21.47
N LYS A 244 3.12 12.11 -20.13
CA LYS A 244 4.00 11.21 -19.36
C LYS A 244 3.33 9.88 -19.08
N ASP A 245 4.15 8.85 -18.88
CA ASP A 245 3.67 7.51 -18.53
C ASP A 245 2.96 7.56 -17.17
N HIS A 246 2.00 6.65 -16.98
CA HIS A 246 1.13 6.64 -15.81
C HIS A 246 0.99 5.21 -15.31
N GLU A 247 1.57 4.98 -14.14
CA GLU A 247 1.47 3.74 -13.40
C GLU A 247 0.23 3.78 -12.50
N MET A 248 -0.68 2.84 -12.74
CA MET A 248 -1.88 2.61 -11.95
C MET A 248 -1.68 1.38 -11.06
N GLY A 249 -1.75 1.58 -9.76
CA GLY A 249 -1.62 0.53 -8.77
C GLY A 249 -2.94 0.17 -8.11
N ALA A 250 -3.24 -1.12 -8.02
CA ALA A 250 -4.22 -1.64 -7.06
C ALA A 250 -3.47 -2.05 -5.79
N VAL A 251 -3.75 -1.40 -4.67
CA VAL A 251 -3.05 -1.64 -3.40
C VAL A 251 -4.00 -2.21 -2.36
N MET A 252 -3.55 -3.22 -1.62
CA MET A 252 -4.27 -3.73 -0.46
C MET A 252 -3.33 -3.96 0.72
N TRP A 253 -3.80 -3.56 1.90
CA TRP A 253 -3.11 -3.82 3.17
C TRP A 253 -3.85 -4.89 3.97
N ILE A 254 -3.09 -5.82 4.52
CA ILE A 254 -3.58 -6.83 5.47
C ILE A 254 -2.64 -6.89 6.68
N LYS A 255 -3.12 -7.41 7.79
CA LYS A 255 -2.29 -7.64 8.97
C LYS A 255 -2.33 -9.10 9.38
N ALA A 256 -1.17 -9.62 9.76
CA ALA A 256 -1.00 -10.96 10.31
C ALA A 256 -0.57 -10.90 11.77
N TYR A 257 -0.98 -11.91 12.53
CA TYR A 257 -0.74 -12.06 13.95
C TYR A 257 0.07 -13.32 14.24
N ASP A 258 0.87 -13.29 15.30
CA ASP A 258 1.52 -14.49 15.84
C ASP A 258 0.53 -15.31 16.67
N MET A 259 0.64 -16.64 16.63
CA MET A 259 -0.18 -17.57 17.42
C MET A 259 0.06 -17.49 18.93
#